data_AF-A0A915EFI3-F1
#
_entry.id   AF-A0A915EFI3-F1
#
_cell.length_a   1.000
_cell.length_b   1.000
_cell.length_c   1.000
_cell.angle_alpha   90.00
_cell.angle_beta   90.00
_cell.angle_gamma   90.00
#
_symmetry.space_group_name_H-M   'P 1'
#
loop_
_entity.id
_entity.type
_entity.pdbx_description
1 polymer ?
#
loop_
_entity_poly.entity_id
_entity_poly.type
_entity_poly.pdbx_seq_one_letter_code
_entity_poly.pdbx_strand_id
1 'polypeptide(L)'
;MLEANLLLIKKTNTTKNILKWAILCAYTKECIEPTGSSLSCTPEARTPPGMCHRQDQSIFNILIVNLEVRLRKSGNNNLLAHNSADHPKNLQQRHQTRRAQHTSNEITNCTN
;
A
#
# COMPACT_ATOMS: atom_id res chain seq x y z
N MET A 1 9.42 -14.93 1.43
CA MET A 1 8.73 -13.62 1.50
C MET A 1 9.45 -12.71 0.52
N LEU A 2 8.86 -12.45 -0.67
CA LEU A 2 9.47 -11.54 -1.64
C LEU A 2 9.41 -10.13 -1.06
N GLU A 3 10.57 -9.59 -0.73
CA GLU A 3 10.72 -8.29 -0.10
C GLU A 3 10.19 -7.18 -1.00
N ALA A 4 9.31 -6.33 -0.46
CA ALA A 4 8.95 -5.07 -1.11
C ALA A 4 10.01 -4.02 -0.76
N ASN A 5 11.18 -4.11 -1.40
CA ASN A 5 12.27 -3.13 -1.28
C ASN A 5 12.23 -2.05 -2.38
N LEU A 6 11.18 -2.06 -3.23
CA LEU A 6 11.06 -1.15 -4.37
C LEU A 6 9.83 -0.26 -4.22
N LEU A 7 10.06 1.05 -4.17
CA LEU A 7 9.02 2.07 -4.19
C LEU A 7 9.08 2.82 -5.53
N LEU A 8 8.02 2.75 -6.32
CA LEU A 8 7.88 3.53 -7.56
C LEU A 8 7.14 4.82 -7.26
N ILE A 9 7.81 5.97 -7.42
CA ILE A 9 7.25 7.28 -7.07
C ILE A 9 7.24 8.19 -8.29
N LYS A 10 6.06 8.68 -8.66
CA LYS A 10 5.96 9.79 -9.62
C LYS A 10 6.36 11.09 -8.94
N LYS A 11 7.28 11.87 -9.53
CA LYS A 11 7.70 13.18 -9.00
C LYS A 11 6.56 14.20 -9.12
N THR A 12 5.84 14.44 -8.02
CA THR A 12 4.78 15.46 -7.92
C THR A 12 4.90 16.19 -6.58
N ASN A 13 4.26 17.36 -6.42
CA ASN A 13 4.25 18.06 -5.12
C ASN A 13 3.55 17.22 -4.04
N THR A 14 2.51 16.48 -4.43
CA THR A 14 1.78 15.57 -3.54
C THR A 14 2.69 14.45 -3.03
N THR A 15 3.42 13.77 -3.91
CA THR A 15 4.30 12.67 -3.51
C THR A 15 5.51 13.16 -2.71
N LYS A 16 6.06 14.34 -3.03
CA LYS A 16 7.08 15.00 -2.18
C LYS A 16 6.57 15.23 -0.76
N ASN A 17 5.32 15.69 -0.61
CA ASN A 17 4.73 15.91 0.71
C ASN A 17 4.55 14.61 1.49
N ILE A 18 4.11 13.53 0.85
CA ILE A 18 4.02 12.20 1.48
C ILE A 18 5.41 11.73 1.93
N LEU A 19 6.40 11.80 1.03
CA LEU A 19 7.77 11.38 1.34
C LEU A 19 8.39 12.19 2.48
N LYS A 20 8.14 13.50 2.54
CA LYS A 20 8.60 14.35 3.64
C LYS A 20 8.14 13.78 4.99
N TRP A 21 6.85 13.44 5.12
CA TRP A 21 6.33 12.86 6.35
C TRP A 21 6.87 11.46 6.63
N ALA A 22 7.06 10.65 5.58
CA ALA A 22 7.64 9.32 5.73
C ALA A 22 9.08 9.38 6.26
N ILE A 23 9.90 10.26 5.70
CA ILE A 23 11.30 10.46 6.11
C ILE A 23 11.39 11.02 7.53
N LEU A 24 10.55 12.02 7.86
CA LEU A 24 10.50 12.58 9.21
C LEU A 24 10.12 11.52 10.26
N CYS A 25 9.18 10.63 9.94
CA CYS A 25 8.83 9.53 10.81
C CYS A 25 9.98 8.53 10.94
N ALA A 26 10.59 8.14 9.82
CA ALA A 26 11.76 7.24 9.83
C ALA A 26 12.96 7.80 10.63
N TYR A 27 13.01 9.10 10.88
CA TYR A 27 14.02 9.71 11.76
C TYR A 27 13.80 9.40 13.26
N THR A 28 12.61 8.94 13.63
CA THR A 28 12.26 8.56 15.01
C THR A 28 12.25 7.04 15.15
N LYS A 29 12.84 6.54 16.25
CA LYS A 29 12.98 5.10 16.49
C LYS A 29 11.63 4.41 16.54
N GLU A 30 10.65 5.05 17.17
CA GLU A 30 9.31 4.53 17.39
C GLU A 30 8.55 4.27 16.09
N CYS A 31 8.95 4.91 15.00
CA CYS A 31 8.33 4.73 13.70
C CYS A 31 8.84 3.48 12.95
N ILE A 32 10.11 3.14 13.12
CA ILE A 32 10.74 1.98 12.47
C ILE A 32 10.67 0.76 13.38
N GLU A 33 10.88 0.96 14.67
CA GLU A 33 10.97 -0.06 15.72
C GLU A 33 10.15 0.38 16.95
N PRO A 34 8.80 0.39 16.85
CA PRO A 34 7.95 0.72 17.99
C PRO A 34 8.19 -0.25 19.14
N THR A 35 8.03 0.22 20.37
CA THR A 35 8.26 -0.60 21.56
C THR A 35 7.41 -1.88 21.52
N GLY A 36 8.08 -3.02 21.59
CA GLY A 36 7.46 -4.35 21.53
C GLY A 36 7.29 -4.92 20.12
N SER A 37 7.70 -4.22 19.06
CA SER A 37 7.78 -4.80 17.72
C SER A 37 8.79 -5.95 17.68
N SER A 38 8.45 -7.02 16.96
CA SER A 38 9.34 -8.16 16.74
C SER A 38 9.56 -8.36 15.25
N LEU A 39 10.79 -8.71 14.87
CA LEU A 39 11.13 -9.11 13.49
C LEU A 39 10.46 -10.44 13.10
N SER A 40 10.28 -11.33 14.09
CA SER A 40 9.66 -12.64 13.91
C SER A 40 8.26 -12.64 14.49
N CYS A 41 7.28 -12.99 13.66
CA CYS A 41 5.90 -13.12 14.07
C CYS A 41 5.57 -14.57 14.33
N THR A 42 5.29 -14.89 15.58
CA THR A 42 4.78 -16.21 15.93
C THR A 42 3.34 -16.32 15.42
N PRO A 43 2.99 -17.33 14.60
CA PRO A 43 1.63 -17.50 14.06
C PRO A 43 0.56 -17.70 15.15
N GLU A 44 0.99 -18.10 16.35
CA GLU A 44 0.14 -18.62 17.42
C GLU A 44 -0.30 -17.56 18.43
N ALA A 45 0.39 -16.42 18.49
CA ALA A 45 0.01 -15.34 19.39
C ALA A 45 -0.99 -14.41 18.69
N ARG A 46 -2.08 -14.08 19.38
CA ARG A 46 -2.96 -12.95 19.09
C ARG A 46 -2.17 -11.64 19.18
N THR A 47 -1.22 -11.46 18.26
CA THR A 47 -0.38 -10.28 18.20
C THR A 47 -1.29 -9.10 17.89
N PRO A 48 -1.26 -8.04 18.70
CA PRO A 48 -2.02 -6.84 18.42
C PRO A 48 -1.71 -6.36 16.99
N PRO A 49 -2.72 -5.89 16.24
CA PRO A 49 -2.51 -5.35 14.90
C PRO A 49 -1.39 -4.30 14.91
N GLY A 50 -0.40 -4.44 14.03
CA GLY A 50 0.74 -3.50 13.92
C GLY A 50 2.02 -3.90 14.67
N MET A 51 1.99 -4.93 15.51
CA MET A 51 3.19 -5.44 16.21
C MET A 51 4.10 -6.29 15.33
N CYS A 52 3.56 -6.75 14.21
CA CYS A 52 4.08 -7.84 13.40
C CYS A 52 4.20 -7.52 11.90
N HIS A 53 4.10 -6.24 11.54
CA HIS A 53 4.16 -5.79 10.16
C HIS A 53 5.32 -4.84 9.99
N ARG A 54 6.10 -4.98 8.92
CA ARG A 54 7.09 -3.99 8.47
C ARG A 54 6.51 -2.56 8.53
N GLN A 55 6.91 -1.82 9.56
CA GLN A 55 6.34 -0.52 9.93
C GLN A 55 6.74 0.55 8.91
N ASP A 56 7.92 0.39 8.31
CA ASP A 56 8.42 1.12 7.15
C ASP A 56 7.51 1.01 5.91
N GLN A 57 6.75 -0.08 5.77
CA GLN A 57 5.78 -0.25 4.67
C GLN A 57 4.38 0.27 5.04
N SER A 58 3.97 0.11 6.30
CA SER A 58 2.62 0.50 6.76
C SER A 58 2.45 2.02 6.82
N ILE A 59 3.53 2.77 7.06
CA ILE A 59 3.51 4.24 7.11
C ILE A 59 2.92 4.87 5.85
N PHE A 60 3.26 4.37 4.67
CA PHE A 60 2.74 4.93 3.42
C PHE A 60 1.23 4.76 3.32
N ASN A 61 0.69 3.65 3.83
CA ASN A 61 -0.74 3.43 3.84
C ASN A 61 -1.46 4.46 4.73
N ILE A 62 -0.91 4.74 5.92
CA ILE A 62 -1.44 5.75 6.84
C ILE A 62 -1.38 7.15 6.21
N LEU A 63 -0.24 7.51 5.61
CA LEU A 63 -0.06 8.81 4.97
C LEU A 63 -0.98 9.01 3.77
N ILE A 64 -1.22 7.97 2.97
CA ILE A 64 -2.15 7.99 1.83
C ILE A 64 -3.59 8.18 2.33
N VAL A 65 -4.03 7.41 3.33
CA VAL A 65 -5.37 7.56 3.92
C VAL A 65 -5.57 8.99 4.44
N ASN A 66 -4.60 9.51 5.18
CA ASN A 66 -4.66 10.87 5.72
C ASN A 66 -4.74 11.94 4.61
N LEU A 67 -3.97 11.76 3.54
CA LEU A 67 -4.02 12.66 2.38
C LEU A 67 -5.40 12.60 1.71
N GLU A 68 -5.95 11.41 1.48
CA GLU A 68 -7.25 11.23 0.86
C GLU A 68 -8.37 11.89 1.68
N VAL A 69 -8.35 11.74 3.00
CA VAL A 69 -9.30 12.41 3.90
C VAL A 69 -9.21 13.93 3.75
N ARG A 70 -8.00 14.49 3.65
CA ARG A 70 -7.80 15.93 3.43
C ARG A 70 -8.33 16.37 2.06
N LEU A 71 -8.05 15.61 1.00
CA LEU A 71 -8.51 15.92 -0.35
C LEU A 71 -10.03 15.85 -0.47
N ARG A 72 -10.67 14.87 0.18
CA ARG A 72 -12.14 14.79 0.29
C ARG A 72 -12.73 16.02 0.98
N LYS A 73 -12.16 16.42 2.12
CA LYS A 73 -12.60 17.62 2.85
C LYS A 73 -12.44 18.91 2.04
N SER A 74 -11.45 18.95 1.16
CA SER A 74 -11.22 20.07 0.23
C SER A 74 -12.20 20.10 -0.96
N GLY A 75 -13.13 19.15 -1.06
CA GLY A 75 -14.10 19.08 -2.17
C GLY A 75 -13.52 18.54 -3.48
N ASN A 76 -12.41 17.81 -3.44
CA ASN A 76 -11.84 17.23 -4.66
C ASN A 76 -12.64 15.99 -5.10
N ASN A 77 -13.52 16.18 -6.09
CA ASN A 77 -14.38 15.12 -6.65
C ASN A 77 -13.63 14.13 -7.56
N ASN A 78 -12.41 14.46 -8.00
CA ASN A 78 -11.60 13.60 -8.89
C ASN A 78 -10.69 12.63 -8.11
N LEU A 79 -10.90 12.51 -6.79
CA LEU A 79 -10.11 11.62 -5.96
C LEU A 79 -10.57 10.17 -6.11
N LEU A 80 -9.77 9.36 -6.80
CA LEU A 80 -9.88 7.90 -6.74
C LEU A 80 -9.16 7.39 -5.49
N ALA A 81 -9.91 7.19 -4.41
CA ALA A 81 -9.36 6.68 -3.15
C ALA A 81 -8.78 5.26 -3.31
N HIS A 82 -7.74 4.94 -2.53
CA HIS A 82 -7.06 3.64 -2.57
C HIS A 82 -7.98 2.46 -2.22
N ASN A 83 -9.09 2.73 -1.51
CA ASN A 83 -10.13 1.77 -1.16
C ASN A 83 -11.36 1.82 -2.07
N SER A 84 -11.35 2.66 -3.12
CA SER A 84 -12.43 2.71 -4.10
C SER A 84 -12.55 1.37 -4.84
N ALA A 85 -13.79 0.99 -5.20
CA ALA A 85 -14.04 -0.20 -6.00
C ALA A 85 -13.29 -0.15 -7.34
N ASP A 86 -13.19 1.04 -7.92
CA ASP A 86 -12.52 1.31 -9.20
C ASP A 86 -11.00 1.46 -9.08
N HIS A 87 -10.45 1.33 -7.87
CA HIS A 87 -9.02 1.45 -7.66
C HIS A 87 -8.31 0.15 -8.05
N PRO A 88 -7.23 0.19 -8.87
CA PRO A 88 -6.55 -1.01 -9.40
C PRO A 88 -5.90 -1.92 -8.33
N LYS A 89 -5.88 -1.48 -7.06
CA LYS A 89 -5.44 -2.27 -5.90
C LYS A 89 -6.55 -3.16 -5.33
N ASN A 90 -7.81 -2.97 -5.73
CA ASN A 90 -8.95 -3.77 -5.28
C ASN A 90 -8.70 -5.25 -5.64
N LEU A 91 -8.72 -6.12 -4.62
CA LEU A 91 -8.46 -7.55 -4.74
C LEU A 91 -9.41 -8.24 -5.71
N GLN A 92 -10.70 -7.87 -5.71
CA GLN A 92 -11.67 -8.45 -6.64
C GLN A 92 -11.32 -8.11 -8.09
N GLN A 93 -11.05 -6.83 -8.38
CA GLN A 93 -10.58 -6.42 -9.71
C GLN A 93 -9.25 -7.11 -10.05
N ARG A 94 -8.27 -7.16 -9.14
CA ARG A 94 -7.00 -7.88 -9.37
C ARG A 94 -7.20 -9.35 -9.74
N HIS A 95 -8.07 -10.06 -9.03
CA HIS A 95 -8.40 -11.45 -9.34
C HIS A 95 -9.10 -11.57 -10.69
N GLN A 96 -10.03 -10.67 -11.00
CA GLN A 96 -10.73 -10.61 -12.29
C GLN A 96 -9.77 -10.28 -13.45
N THR A 97 -8.89 -9.29 -13.30
CA THR A 97 -7.88 -8.91 -14.30
C THR A 97 -6.86 -10.02 -14.52
N ARG A 98 -6.39 -10.71 -13.47
CA ARG A 98 -5.52 -11.88 -13.61
C ARG A 98 -6.21 -13.03 -14.35
N ARG A 99 -7.49 -13.30 -14.04
CA ARG A 99 -8.29 -14.29 -14.78
C ARG A 99 -8.43 -13.91 -16.25
N ALA A 100 -8.75 -12.65 -16.53
CA ALA A 100 -8.89 -12.13 -17.89
C ALA A 100 -7.58 -12.21 -18.70
N GLN A 101 -6.44 -11.88 -18.08
CA GLN A 101 -5.12 -12.03 -18.68
C GLN A 101 -4.74 -13.49 -18.93
N HIS A 102 -5.08 -14.40 -18.01
CA HIS A 102 -4.88 -15.84 -18.20
C HIS A 102 -5.66 -16.36 -19.40
N THR A 103 -6.97 -16.05 -19.46
CA THR A 103 -7.82 -16.45 -20.59
C THR A 103 -7.36 -15.83 -21.91
N SER A 104 -6.87 -14.59 -21.91
CA SER A 104 -6.37 -13.95 -23.13
C SER A 104 -5.08 -14.62 -23.64
N ASN A 105 -4.19 -15.04 -22.73
CA ASN A 105 -2.97 -15.77 -23.07
C ASN A 105 -3.26 -17.20 -23.58
N GLU A 106 -4.27 -17.87 -23.01
CA GLU A 106 -4.75 -19.15 -23.51
C GLU A 106 -5.32 -19.02 -24.92
N ILE A 107 -6.12 -17.98 -25.18
CA ILE A 107 -6.69 -17.71 -26.52
C ILE A 107 -5.58 -17.45 -27.55
N THR A 108 -4.55 -16.65 -27.23
CA THR A 108 -3.42 -16.40 -28.13
C THR A 108 -2.56 -17.64 -28.40
N ASN A 109 -2.53 -18.60 -27.46
CA ASN A 109 -1.82 -19.86 -27.65
C ASN A 109 -2.60 -20.88 -28.47
N CYS A 110 -3.93 -20.72 -28.60
CA CYS A 110 -4.79 -21.55 -29.44
C CYS A 110 -4.91 -21.05 -30.89
N THR A 111 -4.34 -19.88 -31.22
CA THR A 111 -4.38 -19.28 -32.56
C THR A 111 -3.12 -19.52 -33.41
N ASN A 112 -2.22 -20.40 -32.97
CA ASN A 112 -1.03 -20.84 -33.73
C ASN A 112 -1.16 -22.31 -34.14
#